data_AF-A0A532AV64-F1
#
_entry.id   AF-A0A532AV64-F1
#
_cell.length_a   1.000
_cell.length_b   1.000
_cell.length_c   1.000
_cell.angle_alpha   90.00
_cell.angle_beta   90.00
_cell.angle_gamma   90.00
#
_symmetry.space_group_name_H-M   'P 1'
#
loop_
_entity.id
_entity.type
_entity.pdbx_description
1 polymer ?
#
loop_
_entity_poly.entity_id
_entity_poly.type
_entity_poly.pdbx_seq_one_letter_code
_entity_poly.pdbx_strand_id
1 'polypeptide(L)'
;AAVRIAELIKAEFPLLTVLARAFDRGTALQLIRAGVDYQLRETFESALVFGGSTLEALGVDPEEVAEVVEDVRRRDAARFELQQAEGIRAGRRFLKGNIGTPIPTPLSTPRRAGQALNEETAGVLQKSEPAD
;
A
#
# COMPACT_ATOMS: atom_id res chain seq x y z
N ALA A 1 0.60 25.24 -5.54
CA ALA A 1 1.70 26.23 -5.63
C ALA A 1 3.07 25.57 -5.78
N ALA A 2 3.52 24.72 -4.83
CA ALA A 2 4.86 24.12 -4.83
C ALA A 2 5.23 23.39 -6.14
N VAL A 3 4.32 22.57 -6.69
CA VAL A 3 4.55 21.85 -7.96
C VAL A 3 4.83 22.82 -9.11
N ARG A 4 4.00 23.86 -9.26
CA ARG A 4 4.19 24.87 -10.31
C ARG A 4 5.52 25.61 -10.19
N ILE A 5 5.94 25.91 -8.97
CA ILE A 5 7.25 26.54 -8.72
C ILE A 5 8.39 25.59 -9.10
N ALA A 6 8.31 24.31 -8.71
CA ALA A 6 9.30 23.31 -9.05
C ALA A 6 9.43 23.11 -10.57
N GLU A 7 8.31 23.06 -11.29
CA GLU A 7 8.30 22.99 -12.77
C GLU A 7 9.04 24.16 -13.39
N LEU A 8 8.78 25.39 -12.94
CA LEU A 8 9.45 26.59 -13.45
C LEU A 8 10.95 26.59 -13.13
N ILE A 9 11.32 26.24 -11.89
CA ILE A 9 12.73 26.18 -11.50
C ILE A 9 13.47 25.14 -12.33
N LYS A 10 12.91 23.93 -12.53
CA LYS A 10 13.58 22.89 -13.31
C LYS A 10 13.61 23.18 -14.81
N ALA A 11 12.65 23.95 -15.34
CA ALA A 11 12.67 24.41 -16.73
C ALA A 11 13.75 25.47 -16.99
N GLU A 12 13.84 26.48 -16.12
CA GLU A 12 14.75 27.62 -16.30
C GLU A 12 16.16 27.37 -15.74
N PHE A 13 16.26 26.55 -14.69
CA PHE A 13 17.48 26.29 -13.93
C PHE A 13 17.66 24.80 -13.62
N PRO A 14 17.88 23.94 -14.64
CA PRO A 14 17.86 22.48 -14.49
C PRO A 14 18.92 21.94 -13.52
N LEU A 15 20.03 22.68 -13.34
CA LEU A 15 21.14 22.28 -12.46
C LEU A 15 20.92 22.63 -10.99
N LEU A 16 19.87 23.38 -10.64
CA LEU A 16 19.59 23.70 -9.25
C LEU A 16 19.01 22.49 -8.52
N THR A 17 19.54 22.25 -7.33
CA THR A 17 18.97 21.30 -6.38
C THR A 17 17.70 21.89 -5.77
N VAL A 18 16.60 21.17 -5.89
CA VAL A 18 15.27 21.55 -5.41
C VAL A 18 14.79 20.53 -4.39
N LEU A 19 14.62 20.97 -3.15
CA LEU A 19 13.97 20.20 -2.10
C LEU A 19 12.59 20.81 -1.86
N ALA A 20 11.55 19.98 -1.89
CA ALA A 20 10.17 20.46 -1.81
C ALA A 20 9.36 19.76 -0.72
N ARG A 21 8.69 20.56 0.12
CA ARG A 21 7.65 20.06 1.03
C ARG A 21 6.41 19.70 0.22
N ALA A 22 5.92 18.47 0.38
CA ALA A 22 4.67 17.99 -0.19
C ALA A 22 3.55 18.10 0.85
N PHE A 23 2.39 18.62 0.44
CA PHE A 23 1.20 18.65 1.30
C PHE A 23 0.69 17.24 1.61
N ASP A 24 0.66 16.39 0.57
CA ASP A 24 0.17 15.02 0.66
C ASP A 24 0.90 14.10 -0.32
N ARG A 25 0.46 12.84 -0.38
CA ARG A 25 0.99 11.82 -1.30
C ARG A 25 0.81 12.20 -2.78
N GLY A 26 -0.32 12.81 -3.15
CA GLY A 26 -0.57 13.21 -4.54
C GLY A 26 0.42 14.28 -4.99
N THR A 27 0.61 15.28 -4.14
CA THR A 27 1.58 16.37 -4.33
C THR A 27 3.01 15.83 -4.40
N ALA A 28 3.36 14.87 -3.54
CA ALA A 28 4.66 14.22 -3.56
C ALA A 28 4.97 13.54 -4.91
N LEU A 29 4.01 12.81 -5.47
CA LEU A 29 4.15 12.19 -6.79
C LEU A 29 4.29 13.23 -7.90
N GLN A 30 3.55 14.35 -7.83
CA GLN A 30 3.65 15.44 -8.79
C GLN A 30 5.02 16.12 -8.72
N LEU A 31 5.55 16.36 -7.53
CA LEU A 31 6.88 16.96 -7.33
C LEU A 31 7.98 16.07 -7.91
N ILE A 32 7.91 14.75 -7.70
CA ILE A 32 8.86 13.80 -8.29
C ILE A 32 8.81 13.87 -9.82
N ARG A 33 7.62 13.94 -10.41
CA ARG A 33 7.45 14.10 -11.87
C ARG A 33 7.97 15.43 -12.38
N ALA A 34 7.88 16.49 -11.57
CA ALA A 34 8.48 17.79 -11.85
C ALA A 34 10.02 17.79 -11.71
N GLY A 35 10.62 16.68 -11.26
CA GLY A 35 12.06 16.48 -11.21
C GLY A 35 12.73 17.03 -9.95
N VAL A 36 12.00 17.27 -8.85
CA VAL A 36 12.66 17.70 -7.60
C VAL A 36 13.64 16.66 -7.09
N ASP A 37 14.75 17.12 -6.51
CA ASP A 37 15.83 16.27 -6.00
C ASP A 37 15.44 15.58 -4.69
N TYR A 38 14.52 16.20 -3.93
CA TYR A 38 13.98 15.62 -2.71
C TYR A 38 12.56 16.13 -2.45
N GLN A 39 11.72 15.26 -1.90
CA GLN A 39 10.42 15.66 -1.37
C GLN A 39 10.16 15.04 0.00
N LEU A 40 9.46 15.78 0.86
CA LEU A 40 8.99 15.28 2.15
C LEU A 40 7.53 15.66 2.37
N ARG A 41 6.70 14.68 2.72
CA ARG A 41 5.30 14.91 3.12
C ARG A 41 5.24 15.51 4.52
N GLU A 42 4.57 16.64 4.63
CA GLU A 42 4.63 17.51 5.79
C GLU A 42 4.16 16.92 7.12
N THR A 43 3.13 16.06 7.09
CA THR A 43 2.53 15.48 8.29
C THR A 43 2.88 14.01 8.49
N PHE A 44 3.61 13.39 7.57
CA PHE A 44 3.77 11.93 7.56
C PHE A 44 4.53 11.41 8.78
N GLU A 45 5.73 11.93 9.06
CA GLU A 45 6.51 11.50 10.23
C GLU A 45 5.84 11.89 11.54
N SER A 46 5.24 13.09 11.63
CA SER A 46 4.48 13.49 12.81
C SER A 46 3.29 12.57 13.09
N ALA A 47 2.61 12.08 12.06
CA ALA A 47 1.53 11.12 12.20
C ALA A 47 2.03 9.74 12.69
N LEU A 48 3.21 9.29 12.24
CA LEU A 48 3.83 8.06 12.73
C LEU A 48 4.20 8.17 14.21
N VAL A 49 4.86 9.28 14.60
CA VAL A 49 5.21 9.54 16.01
C VAL A 49 3.95 9.60 16.88
N PHE A 50 2.93 10.35 16.45
CA PHE A 50 1.68 10.47 17.19
C PHE A 50 0.96 9.11 17.33
N GLY A 51 0.97 8.30 16.27
CA GLY A 51 0.44 6.93 16.31
C GLY A 51 1.20 6.05 17.31
N GLY A 52 2.53 6.12 17.31
CA GLY A 52 3.37 5.40 18.28
C GLY A 52 3.04 5.79 19.73
N SER A 53 3.07 7.09 20.04
CA SER A 53 2.71 7.58 21.39
C SER A 53 1.28 7.22 21.79
N THR A 54 0.36 7.13 20.83
CA THR A 54 -1.02 6.68 21.10
C THR A 54 -1.04 5.22 21.53
N LEU A 55 -0.29 4.33 20.87
CA LEU A 55 -0.22 2.91 21.23
C LEU A 55 0.43 2.71 22.61
N GLU A 56 1.51 3.44 22.90
CA GLU A 56 2.13 3.44 24.23
C GLU A 56 1.14 3.88 25.32
N ALA A 57 0.39 4.96 25.09
CA ALA A 57 -0.63 5.44 26.02
C ALA A 57 -1.78 4.44 26.23
N LEU A 58 -2.02 3.53 25.28
CA LEU A 58 -2.98 2.44 25.39
C LEU A 58 -2.39 1.19 26.05
N GLY A 59 -1.12 1.21 26.46
CA GLY A 59 -0.45 0.13 27.17
C GLY A 59 0.19 -0.94 26.28
N VAL A 60 0.41 -0.65 25.00
CA VAL A 60 1.19 -1.54 24.12
C VAL A 60 2.67 -1.47 24.49
N ASP A 61 3.37 -2.60 24.41
CA ASP A 61 4.79 -2.68 24.71
C ASP A 61 5.62 -1.78 23.75
N PRO A 62 6.60 -1.00 24.25
CA PRO A 62 7.38 -0.09 23.41
C PRO A 62 8.13 -0.76 22.25
N GLU A 63 8.60 -2.01 22.41
CA GLU A 63 9.25 -2.75 21.34
C GLU A 63 8.24 -3.08 20.23
N GLU A 64 7.03 -3.53 20.61
CA GLU A 64 5.93 -3.77 19.68
C GLU A 64 5.49 -2.48 18.97
N VAL A 65 5.41 -1.35 19.68
CA VAL A 65 5.10 -0.05 19.08
C VAL A 65 6.12 0.33 18.01
N ALA A 66 7.41 0.16 18.30
CA ALA A 66 8.48 0.44 17.34
C ALA A 66 8.34 -0.44 16.09
N GLU A 67 8.08 -1.74 16.25
CA GLU A 67 7.84 -2.67 15.13
C GLU A 67 6.63 -2.25 14.28
N VAL A 68 5.53 -1.84 14.90
CA VAL A 68 4.33 -1.38 14.20
C VAL A 68 4.59 -0.11 13.40
N VAL A 69 5.28 0.87 13.99
CA VAL A 69 5.63 2.13 13.32
C VAL A 69 6.53 1.87 12.12
N GLU A 70 7.57 1.05 12.28
CA GLU A 70 8.46 0.68 11.18
C GLU A 70 7.74 -0.10 10.08
N ASP A 71 6.84 -1.01 10.42
CA ASP A 71 6.04 -1.74 9.43
C ASP A 71 5.13 -0.80 8.63
N VAL A 72 4.49 0.19 9.28
CA VAL A 72 3.69 1.21 8.61
C VAL A 72 4.58 2.05 7.67
N ARG A 73 5.74 2.51 8.15
CA ARG A 73 6.69 3.29 7.32
C ARG A 73 7.13 2.51 6.09
N ARG A 74 7.54 1.25 6.28
CA ARG A 74 7.98 0.35 5.20
C ARG A 74 6.87 0.11 4.17
N ARG A 75 5.66 -0.20 4.61
CA ARG A 75 4.51 -0.41 3.71
C ARG A 75 4.13 0.84 2.95
N ASP A 76 4.17 2.00 3.61
CA ASP A 76 3.88 3.27 2.97
C ASP A 76 4.92 3.64 1.90
N ALA A 77 6.21 3.40 2.16
CA ALA A 77 7.31 3.56 1.21
C ALA A 77 7.16 2.62 0.00
N ALA A 78 6.98 1.32 0.23
CA ALA A 78 6.80 0.33 -0.84
C ALA A 78 5.56 0.63 -1.71
N ARG A 79 4.48 1.12 -1.07
CA ARG A 79 3.30 1.59 -1.80
C ARG A 79 3.61 2.82 -2.64
N PHE A 80 4.33 3.78 -2.08
CA PHE A 80 4.65 5.04 -2.75
C PHE A 80 5.53 4.82 -3.99
N GLU A 81 6.53 3.92 -3.90
CA GLU A 81 7.34 3.48 -5.04
C GLU A 81 6.49 2.90 -6.16
N LEU A 82 5.57 1.99 -5.84
CA LEU A 82 4.69 1.40 -6.85
C LEU A 82 3.76 2.44 -7.48
N GLN A 83 3.27 3.41 -6.69
CA GLN A 83 2.43 4.49 -7.19
C GLN A 83 3.19 5.50 -8.06
N GLN A 84 4.50 5.63 -7.87
CA GLN A 84 5.37 6.40 -8.76
C GLN A 84 5.38 5.79 -10.15
N ALA A 85 5.51 4.46 -10.25
CA ALA A 85 5.56 3.72 -11.51
C ALA A 85 4.19 3.51 -12.19
N GLU A 86 3.18 3.07 -11.43
CA GLU A 86 1.89 2.58 -11.95
C GLU A 86 0.71 3.54 -11.68
N GLY A 87 0.96 4.65 -10.99
CA GLY A 87 -0.04 5.67 -10.67
C GLY A 87 -0.73 5.49 -9.31
N ILE A 88 -1.58 6.46 -8.95
CA ILE A 88 -2.06 6.65 -7.57
C ILE A 88 -2.87 5.47 -6.99
N ARG A 89 -3.46 4.62 -7.85
CA ARG A 89 -4.27 3.47 -7.41
C ARG A 89 -3.43 2.22 -7.12
N ALA A 90 -2.16 2.21 -7.51
CA ALA A 90 -1.29 1.07 -7.32
C ALA A 90 -0.97 0.82 -5.84
N GLY A 91 -0.50 -0.40 -5.55
CA GLY A 91 -0.04 -0.77 -4.20
C GLY A 91 -1.15 -0.88 -3.16
N ARG A 92 -2.39 -1.13 -3.57
CA ARG A 92 -3.54 -1.33 -2.65
C ARG A 92 -3.28 -2.46 -1.64
N ARG A 93 -2.50 -3.48 -2.01
CA ARG A 93 -2.08 -4.60 -1.14
C ARG A 93 -1.27 -4.19 0.10
N PHE A 94 -0.65 -3.01 0.10
CA PHE A 94 0.14 -2.52 1.24
C PHE A 94 -0.72 -1.86 2.33
N LEU A 95 -2.01 -1.62 2.05
CA LEU A 95 -2.96 -1.14 3.05
C LEU A 95 -3.38 -2.30 3.97
N LYS A 96 -3.20 -2.15 5.29
CA LYS A 96 -3.85 -3.03 6.27
C LYS A 96 -5.34 -2.70 6.31
N GLY A 97 -6.19 -3.71 6.13
CA GLY A 97 -7.64 -3.62 6.23
C GLY A 97 -8.32 -4.86 5.67
N ASN A 98 -9.65 -4.92 5.75
CA ASN A 98 -10.46 -6.05 5.26
C ASN A 98 -10.56 -6.10 3.71
N ILE A 99 -9.56 -5.53 3.03
CA ILE A 99 -9.43 -5.56 1.56
C ILE A 99 -8.54 -6.76 1.22
N GLY A 100 -8.89 -7.94 1.73
CA GLY A 100 -8.30 -9.18 1.25
C GLY A 100 -8.65 -9.35 -0.21
N THR A 101 -7.73 -9.88 -1.00
CA THR A 101 -8.07 -10.51 -2.28
C THR A 101 -9.30 -11.39 -2.04
N PRO A 102 -10.43 -11.17 -2.73
CA PRO A 102 -11.62 -11.98 -2.51
C PRO A 102 -11.22 -13.44 -2.66
N ILE A 103 -11.34 -14.22 -1.60
CA ILE A 103 -11.19 -15.67 -1.70
C ILE A 103 -12.41 -16.11 -2.53
N PRO A 104 -12.23 -16.72 -3.72
CA PRO A 104 -13.34 -17.19 -4.54
C PRO A 104 -13.96 -18.44 -3.89
N THR A 105 -14.51 -18.31 -2.70
CA THR A 105 -15.42 -19.31 -2.14
C THR A 105 -16.82 -19.02 -2.64
N PRO A 106 -17.61 -20.05 -2.98
CA PRO A 106 -19.02 -19.87 -3.29
C PRO A 106 -19.69 -19.11 -2.14
N LEU A 107 -20.25 -17.92 -2.42
CA LEU A 107 -21.00 -17.12 -1.43
C LEU A 107 -22.31 -17.81 -1.00
N SER A 108 -22.65 -18.94 -1.64
CA SER A 108 -23.79 -19.79 -1.34
C SER A 108 -23.46 -21.22 -1.73
N THR A 109 -23.97 -22.19 -0.97
CA THR A 109 -23.83 -23.61 -1.31
C THR A 109 -24.45 -23.86 -2.69
N PRO A 110 -23.69 -24.41 -3.66
CA PRO A 110 -24.21 -24.66 -5.00
C PRO A 110 -25.36 -25.67 -4.92
N ARG A 111 -26.47 -25.39 -5.63
CA ARG A 111 -27.65 -26.27 -5.68
C ARG A 111 -27.40 -27.63 -6.33
N ARG A 112 -26.27 -27.79 -7.02
CA ARG A 112 -25.85 -29.02 -7.69
C ARG A 112 -24.39 -29.28 -7.37
N ALA A 113 -24.07 -30.52 -7.02
CA ALA A 113 -22.69 -30.97 -6.89
C ALA A 113 -21.98 -30.90 -8.25
N GLY A 114 -20.67 -30.67 -8.25
CA GLY A 114 -19.86 -30.69 -9.46
C GLY A 114 -19.87 -32.08 -10.08
N GLN A 115 -20.17 -32.18 -11.37
CA GLN A 115 -20.09 -33.42 -12.12
C GLN A 115 -18.77 -33.44 -12.90
N ALA A 116 -18.03 -34.55 -12.81
CA ALA A 116 -16.84 -34.75 -13.61
C ALA A 116 -17.22 -34.89 -15.10
N LEU A 117 -16.53 -34.16 -15.97
CA LEU A 117 -16.69 -34.29 -17.43
C LEU A 117 -15.66 -35.23 -18.06
N ASN A 118 -14.71 -35.75 -17.29
CA ASN A 118 -13.70 -36.73 -17.70
C ASN A 118 -13.30 -37.65 -16.53
N GLU A 119 -12.66 -38.77 -16.86
CA GLU A 119 -12.26 -39.79 -15.88
C GLU A 119 -11.18 -39.28 -14.90
N GLU A 120 -10.26 -38.45 -15.39
CA GLU A 120 -9.20 -37.85 -14.58
C GLU A 120 -9.78 -36.95 -13.47
N THR A 121 -10.76 -36.11 -13.79
CA THR A 121 -11.42 -35.26 -12.78
C THR A 121 -12.35 -36.08 -11.88
N ALA A 122 -12.93 -37.18 -12.38
CA ALA A 122 -13.73 -38.09 -11.56
C ALA A 122 -12.91 -38.70 -10.42
N GLY A 123 -11.65 -39.06 -10.68
CA GLY A 123 -10.73 -39.56 -9.65
C GLY A 123 -10.36 -38.50 -8.60
N VAL A 124 -10.26 -37.23 -8.99
CA VAL A 124 -9.99 -36.13 -8.06
C VAL A 124 -11.20 -35.84 -7.15
N LEU A 125 -12.41 -35.84 -7.72
CA LEU A 125 -13.67 -35.63 -6.97
C LEU A 125 -13.89 -36.70 -5.90
N GLN A 126 -13.58 -37.96 -6.18
CA GLN A 126 -13.69 -39.07 -5.21
C GLN A 126 -12.66 -38.98 -4.07
N LYS A 127 -11.50 -38.36 -4.32
CA LYS A 127 -10.42 -38.23 -3.32
C LYS A 127 -10.65 -37.08 -2.33
N SER A 128 -11.51 -36.13 -2.68
CA SER A 128 -11.81 -34.94 -1.88
C SER A 128 -12.97 -35.09 -0.89
N GLU A 129 -13.63 -36.25 -0.81
CA GLU A 129 -14.54 -36.55 0.30
C GLU A 129 -13.71 -36.82 1.57
N PRO A 130 -13.81 -36.00 2.63
CA PRO A 130 -13.21 -36.35 3.90
C PRO A 130 -13.92 -37.59 4.45
N ALA A 131 -13.14 -38.58 4.88
CA ALA A 131 -13.64 -39.58 5.82
C ALA A 131 -14.08 -38.85 7.10
N ASP A 132 -15.29 -39.15 7.57
CA ASP A 132 -15.93 -38.58 8.78
C ASP A 132 -14.99 -38.46 9.99
#